data_AF-A0A975EBH6-F1
#
_entry.id   AF-A0A975EBH6-F1
#
_cell.length_a   1.000
_cell.length_b   1.000
_cell.length_c   1.000
_cell.angle_alpha   90.00
_cell.angle_beta   90.00
_cell.angle_gamma   90.00
#
_symmetry.space_group_name_H-M   'P 1'
#
loop_
_entity.id
_entity.type
_entity.pdbx_description
1 polymer ?
#
loop_
_entity_poly.entity_id
_entity_poly.type
_entity_poly.pdbx_seq_one_letter_code
_entity_poly.pdbx_strand_id
1 'polypeptide(L)'
;MSTIRILSTSILAATLLVQPAMAQNKAAIGKSVTEFIKVSQGLATSLADLSKRAGTASPNDKDMLKLVNTQLGLVDATADGVVALGLVAAEMRDASDLAAAKKQLTTRCTALKSLAEASGKYVGSLASNIAAVATAAEVNKARDLVVQMGQHALCNPGKA
;
A
#
# COMPACT_ATOMS: atom_id res chain seq x y z
N MET A 1 56.54 -15.99 4.47
CA MET A 1 55.74 -15.68 3.26
C MET A 1 54.33 -16.25 3.44
N SER A 2 53.31 -15.43 3.20
CA SER A 2 52.03 -15.85 2.59
C SER A 2 51.02 -16.75 3.32
N THR A 3 50.57 -16.40 4.53
CA THR A 3 49.28 -16.94 5.05
C THR A 3 48.28 -15.89 5.51
N ILE A 4 48.72 -14.67 5.86
CA ILE A 4 47.81 -13.58 6.28
C ILE A 4 47.10 -12.90 5.09
N ARG A 5 47.69 -12.95 3.88
CA ARG A 5 47.15 -12.25 2.69
C ARG A 5 45.94 -12.91 2.02
N ILE A 6 45.62 -14.16 2.36
CA ILE A 6 44.55 -14.92 1.70
C ILE A 6 43.21 -14.80 2.46
N LEU A 7 43.22 -14.52 3.76
CA LEU A 7 41.98 -14.28 4.52
C LEU A 7 41.39 -12.87 4.30
N SER A 8 42.23 -11.88 4.00
CA SER A 8 41.78 -10.48 3.85
C SER A 8 41.06 -10.20 2.53
N THR A 9 41.31 -11.00 1.48
CA THR A 9 40.71 -10.83 0.15
C THR A 9 39.32 -11.47 0.05
N SER A 10 39.04 -12.51 0.83
CA SER A 10 37.73 -13.19 0.87
C SER A 10 36.65 -12.33 1.56
N ILE A 11 37.02 -11.52 2.55
CA ILE A 11 36.07 -10.66 3.29
C ILE A 11 35.70 -9.42 2.47
N LEU A 12 36.64 -8.88 1.67
CA LEU A 12 36.36 -7.76 0.77
C LEU A 12 35.44 -8.16 -0.42
N ALA A 13 35.46 -9.42 -0.84
CA ALA A 13 34.61 -9.90 -1.93
C ALA A 13 33.13 -10.03 -1.51
N ALA A 14 32.84 -10.35 -0.25
CA ALA A 14 31.48 -10.46 0.27
C ALA A 14 30.81 -9.08 0.40
N THR A 15 31.54 -8.05 0.82
CA THR A 15 30.99 -6.69 0.92
C THR A 15 30.74 -6.06 -0.46
N LEU A 16 31.53 -6.40 -1.47
CA LEU A 16 31.35 -5.94 -2.85
C LEU A 16 30.13 -6.56 -3.57
N LEU A 17 29.66 -7.74 -3.13
CA LEU A 17 28.48 -8.41 -3.71
C LEU A 17 27.16 -8.07 -3.01
N VAL A 18 27.19 -7.66 -1.74
CA VAL A 18 25.99 -7.29 -0.97
C VAL A 18 25.53 -5.86 -1.29
N GLN A 19 26.46 -4.96 -1.61
CA GLN A 19 26.15 -3.58 -2.00
C GLN A 19 25.22 -3.46 -3.24
N PRO A 20 25.47 -4.15 -4.37
CA PRO A 20 24.57 -4.07 -5.53
C PRO A 20 23.18 -4.65 -5.23
N ALA A 21 23.09 -5.74 -4.47
CA ALA A 21 21.81 -6.36 -4.12
C ALA A 21 20.95 -5.47 -3.20
N MET A 22 21.58 -4.75 -2.26
CA MET A 22 20.89 -3.76 -1.42
C MET A 22 20.44 -2.54 -2.22
N ALA A 23 21.30 -2.01 -3.11
CA ALA A 23 20.94 -0.89 -3.97
C ALA A 23 19.76 -1.22 -4.90
N GLN A 24 19.75 -2.43 -5.49
CA GLN A 24 18.66 -2.92 -6.33
C GLN A 24 17.36 -3.10 -5.53
N ASN A 25 17.43 -3.67 -4.32
CA ASN A 25 16.27 -3.80 -3.44
C ASN A 25 15.69 -2.43 -3.06
N LYS A 26 16.55 -1.46 -2.73
CA LYS A 26 16.14 -0.11 -2.36
C LYS A 26 15.43 0.61 -3.52
N ALA A 27 16.00 0.51 -4.72
CA ALA A 27 15.40 1.08 -5.93
C ALA A 27 14.05 0.43 -6.28
N ALA A 28 13.95 -0.90 -6.16
CA ALA A 28 12.71 -1.64 -6.40
C ALA A 28 11.60 -1.24 -5.41
N ILE A 29 11.94 -1.14 -4.12
CA ILE A 29 10.99 -0.69 -3.09
C ILE A 29 10.58 0.75 -3.36
N GLY A 30 11.53 1.67 -3.59
CA GLY A 30 11.23 3.09 -3.86
C GLY A 30 10.30 3.29 -5.06
N LYS A 31 10.53 2.55 -6.16
CA LYS A 31 9.62 2.56 -7.31
C LYS A 31 8.23 2.06 -6.93
N SER A 32 8.14 0.91 -6.27
CA SER A 32 6.87 0.31 -5.91
C SER A 32 6.08 1.15 -4.89
N VAL A 33 6.77 1.83 -3.97
CA VAL A 33 6.16 2.81 -3.05
C VAL A 33 5.60 4.00 -3.81
N THR A 34 6.35 4.53 -4.79
CA THR A 34 5.88 5.65 -5.62
C THR A 34 4.61 5.29 -6.40
N GLU A 35 4.55 4.07 -6.94
CA GLU A 35 3.36 3.56 -7.62
C GLU A 35 2.19 3.36 -6.65
N PHE A 36 2.46 2.81 -5.47
CA PHE A 36 1.44 2.63 -4.43
C PHE A 36 0.87 3.98 -3.95
N ILE A 37 1.70 5.00 -3.80
CA ILE A 37 1.28 6.38 -3.44
C ILE A 37 0.28 6.94 -4.47
N LYS A 38 0.45 6.65 -5.77
CA LYS A 38 -0.51 7.12 -6.78
C LYS A 38 -1.89 6.49 -6.57
N VAL A 39 -1.93 5.21 -6.23
CA VAL A 39 -3.19 4.50 -5.95
C VAL A 39 -3.82 5.03 -4.65
N SER A 40 -3.04 5.24 -3.59
CA SER A 40 -3.54 5.79 -2.32
C SER A 40 -4.08 7.22 -2.48
N GLN A 41 -3.40 8.08 -3.24
CA GLN A 41 -3.88 9.42 -3.56
C GLN A 41 -5.19 9.40 -4.35
N GLY A 42 -5.36 8.42 -5.26
CA GLY A 42 -6.61 8.19 -5.97
C GLY A 42 -7.76 7.82 -5.01
N LEU A 43 -7.48 7.00 -4.00
CA LEU A 43 -8.45 6.62 -2.98
C LEU A 43 -8.84 7.82 -2.11
N ALA A 44 -7.86 8.57 -1.60
CA ALA A 44 -8.09 9.79 -0.82
C ALA A 44 -8.92 10.83 -1.59
N THR A 45 -8.67 11.00 -2.89
CA THR A 45 -9.46 11.88 -3.75
C THR A 45 -10.91 11.40 -3.86
N SER A 46 -11.10 10.09 -4.10
CA SER A 46 -12.43 9.50 -4.20
C SER A 46 -13.21 9.62 -2.87
N LEU A 47 -12.54 9.43 -1.73
CA LEU A 47 -13.08 9.66 -0.37
C LEU A 47 -13.54 11.11 -0.17
N ALA A 48 -12.73 12.09 -0.60
CA ALA A 48 -13.10 13.50 -0.52
C ALA A 48 -14.34 13.81 -1.36
N ASP A 49 -14.44 13.24 -2.57
CA ASP A 49 -15.60 13.46 -3.44
C ASP A 49 -16.86 12.75 -2.94
N LEU A 50 -16.74 11.53 -2.41
CA LEU A 50 -17.85 10.84 -1.75
C LEU A 50 -18.34 11.60 -0.52
N SER A 51 -17.43 12.20 0.26
CA SER A 51 -17.77 13.05 1.40
C SER A 51 -18.55 14.30 0.99
N LYS A 52 -18.17 14.95 -0.12
CA LYS A 52 -18.94 16.07 -0.69
C LYS A 52 -20.33 15.63 -1.14
N ARG A 53 -20.42 14.50 -1.85
CA ARG A 53 -21.70 13.94 -2.33
C ARG A 53 -22.65 13.56 -1.19
N ALA A 54 -22.12 13.12 -0.04
CA ALA A 54 -22.92 12.85 1.14
C ALA A 54 -23.63 14.10 1.71
N GLY A 55 -23.13 15.30 1.41
CA GLY A 55 -23.75 16.57 1.81
C GLY A 55 -25.06 16.88 1.08
N THR A 56 -25.24 16.35 -0.13
CA THR A 56 -26.41 16.61 -1.00
C THR A 56 -27.21 15.35 -1.34
N ALA A 57 -26.79 14.19 -0.83
CA ALA A 57 -27.46 12.91 -1.05
C ALA A 57 -28.83 12.83 -0.35
N SER A 58 -29.70 11.96 -0.87
CA SER A 58 -30.92 11.56 -0.17
C SER A 58 -30.60 10.98 1.22
N PRO A 59 -31.52 11.01 2.20
CA PRO A 59 -31.24 10.46 3.53
C PRO A 59 -30.71 9.01 3.50
N ASN A 60 -31.30 8.15 2.66
CA ASN A 60 -30.87 6.77 2.51
C ASN A 60 -29.45 6.65 1.92
N ASP A 61 -29.20 7.33 0.79
CA ASP A 61 -27.87 7.30 0.15
C ASP A 61 -26.80 7.91 1.07
N LYS A 62 -27.17 8.94 1.85
CA LYS A 62 -26.27 9.58 2.83
C LYS A 62 -25.82 8.61 3.91
N ASP A 63 -26.72 7.80 4.45
CA ASP A 63 -26.35 6.81 5.47
C ASP A 63 -25.49 5.68 4.89
N MET A 64 -25.78 5.24 3.66
CA MET A 64 -24.89 4.33 2.93
C MET A 64 -23.50 4.95 2.72
N LEU A 65 -23.42 6.22 2.31
CA LEU A 65 -22.16 6.92 2.09
C LEU A 65 -21.35 7.11 3.38
N LYS A 66 -21.99 7.30 4.54
CA LYS A 66 -21.27 7.33 5.82
C LYS A 66 -20.58 6.00 6.12
N LEU A 67 -21.28 4.88 5.87
CA LEU A 67 -20.72 3.54 6.05
C LEU A 67 -19.57 3.29 5.07
N VAL A 68 -19.75 3.67 3.80
CA VAL A 68 -18.69 3.62 2.78
C VAL A 68 -17.47 4.44 3.21
N ASN A 69 -17.65 5.71 3.57
CA ASN A 69 -16.55 6.60 3.98
C ASN A 69 -15.83 6.09 5.22
N THR A 70 -16.56 5.52 6.19
CA THR A 70 -15.95 4.91 7.38
C THR A 70 -15.05 3.73 6.99
N GLN A 71 -15.56 2.82 6.16
CA GLN A 71 -14.80 1.64 5.75
C GLN A 71 -13.60 2.02 4.87
N LEU A 72 -13.79 2.93 3.91
CA LEU A 72 -12.72 3.41 3.04
C LEU A 72 -11.67 4.20 3.82
N GLY A 73 -12.06 4.98 4.83
CA GLY A 73 -11.13 5.71 5.69
C GLY A 73 -10.22 4.78 6.51
N LEU A 74 -10.71 3.59 6.92
CA LEU A 74 -9.86 2.58 7.56
C LEU A 74 -8.82 2.00 6.58
N VAL A 75 -9.23 1.77 5.32
CA VAL A 75 -8.30 1.31 4.28
C VAL A 75 -7.25 2.37 3.99
N ASP A 76 -7.67 3.62 3.82
CA ASP A 76 -6.82 4.78 3.56
C ASP A 76 -5.77 4.96 4.67
N ALA A 77 -6.19 4.97 5.94
CA ALA A 77 -5.26 5.05 7.07
C ALA A 77 -4.28 3.86 7.15
N THR A 78 -4.74 2.66 6.78
CA THR A 78 -3.88 1.47 6.73
C THR A 78 -2.85 1.59 5.60
N ALA A 79 -3.27 2.13 4.46
CA ALA A 79 -2.43 2.37 3.31
C ALA A 79 -1.38 3.45 3.57
N ASP A 80 -1.73 4.52 4.28
CA ASP A 80 -0.76 5.53 4.73
C ASP A 80 0.33 4.90 5.61
N GLY A 81 -0.03 3.95 6.47
CA GLY A 81 0.94 3.16 7.23
C GLY A 81 1.87 2.32 6.35
N VAL A 82 1.35 1.76 5.25
CA VAL A 82 2.15 1.04 4.24
C VAL A 82 3.08 1.99 3.48
N VAL A 83 2.60 3.19 3.11
CA VAL A 83 3.42 4.23 2.48
C VAL A 83 4.55 4.66 3.40
N ALA A 84 4.25 5.00 4.65
CA ALA A 84 5.24 5.46 5.61
C ALA A 84 6.35 4.42 5.83
N LEU A 85 5.99 3.15 6.06
CA LEU A 85 6.97 2.07 6.21
C LEU A 85 7.72 1.77 4.92
N GLY A 86 7.05 1.88 3.77
CA GLY A 86 7.67 1.71 2.46
C GLY A 86 8.74 2.76 2.20
N LEU A 87 8.48 4.03 2.52
CA LEU A 87 9.44 5.12 2.44
C LEU A 87 10.63 4.89 3.38
N VAL A 88 10.36 4.53 4.64
CA VAL A 88 11.42 4.18 5.61
C VAL A 88 12.29 3.03 5.07
N ALA A 89 11.68 1.95 4.58
CA ALA A 89 12.41 0.82 3.97
C ALA A 89 13.21 1.26 2.74
N ALA A 90 12.69 2.18 1.93
CA ALA A 90 13.36 2.75 0.77
C ALA A 90 14.51 3.71 1.13
N GLU A 91 14.67 4.09 2.39
CA GLU A 91 15.72 5.01 2.86
C GLU A 91 16.81 4.32 3.70
N MET A 92 16.52 3.14 4.26
CA MET A 92 17.46 2.39 5.09
C MET A 92 18.81 2.17 4.39
N ARG A 93 19.88 2.27 5.19
CA ARG A 93 21.27 2.07 4.78
C ARG A 93 21.87 0.77 5.33
N ASP A 94 21.38 0.33 6.49
CA ASP A 94 21.80 -0.90 7.14
C ASP A 94 20.89 -2.07 6.71
N ALA A 95 21.50 -3.25 6.53
CA ALA A 95 20.79 -4.45 6.06
C ALA A 95 19.85 -5.04 7.13
N SER A 96 20.22 -4.94 8.41
CA SER A 96 19.40 -5.39 9.54
C SER A 96 18.17 -4.48 9.70
N ASP A 97 18.37 -3.16 9.64
CA ASP A 97 17.26 -2.20 9.71
C ASP A 97 16.32 -2.33 8.50
N LEU A 98 16.86 -2.56 7.30
CA LEU A 98 16.07 -2.85 6.12
C LEU A 98 15.25 -4.13 6.29
N ALA A 99 15.82 -5.19 6.88
CA ALA A 99 15.10 -6.43 7.13
C ALA A 99 13.97 -6.23 8.15
N ALA A 100 14.20 -5.46 9.21
CA ALA A 100 13.17 -5.11 10.19
C ALA A 100 12.04 -4.28 9.56
N ALA A 101 12.38 -3.26 8.78
CA ALA A 101 11.41 -2.43 8.05
C ALA A 101 10.59 -3.27 7.07
N LYS A 102 11.22 -4.18 6.32
CA LYS A 102 10.53 -5.12 5.43
C LYS A 102 9.55 -6.03 6.19
N LYS A 103 9.94 -6.54 7.37
CA LYS A 103 9.03 -7.37 8.19
C LYS A 103 7.78 -6.60 8.63
N GLN A 104 7.95 -5.35 9.07
CA GLN A 104 6.82 -4.48 9.43
C GLN A 104 5.95 -4.13 8.21
N LEU A 105 6.58 -3.83 7.07
CA LEU A 105 5.89 -3.58 5.81
C LEU A 105 5.05 -4.79 5.39
N THR A 106 5.60 -6.01 5.44
CA THR A 106 4.85 -7.24 5.15
C THR A 106 3.65 -7.42 6.08
N THR A 107 3.80 -7.08 7.35
CA THR A 107 2.71 -7.17 8.34
C THR A 107 1.59 -6.20 8.00
N ARG A 108 1.93 -4.95 7.66
CA ARG A 108 0.95 -3.94 7.24
C ARG A 108 0.31 -4.26 5.89
N CYS A 109 1.07 -4.80 4.94
CA CYS A 109 0.55 -5.27 3.67
C CYS A 109 -0.41 -6.44 3.82
N THR A 110 -0.16 -7.35 4.76
CA THR A 110 -1.11 -8.44 5.07
C THR A 110 -2.41 -7.89 5.65
N ALA A 111 -2.31 -6.94 6.58
CA ALA A 111 -3.49 -6.27 7.14
C ALA A 111 -4.26 -5.51 6.06
N LEU A 112 -3.57 -4.74 5.22
CA LEU A 112 -4.17 -4.01 4.10
C LEU A 112 -4.88 -4.94 3.14
N LYS A 113 -4.27 -6.08 2.78
CA LYS A 113 -4.89 -7.07 1.89
C LYS A 113 -6.20 -7.61 2.46
N SER A 114 -6.17 -8.10 3.71
CA SER A 114 -7.38 -8.62 4.37
C SER A 114 -8.46 -7.55 4.48
N LEU A 115 -8.07 -6.33 4.83
CA LEU A 115 -8.98 -5.20 4.93
C LEU A 115 -9.55 -4.81 3.55
N ALA A 116 -8.73 -4.82 2.50
CA ALA A 116 -9.15 -4.50 1.13
C ALA A 116 -10.13 -5.53 0.58
N GLU A 117 -9.90 -6.83 0.82
CA GLU A 117 -10.82 -7.90 0.40
C GLU A 117 -12.18 -7.79 1.11
N ALA A 118 -12.19 -7.54 2.42
CA ALA A 118 -13.41 -7.35 3.19
C ALA A 118 -14.14 -6.06 2.78
N SER A 119 -13.41 -4.95 2.69
CA SER A 119 -13.94 -3.65 2.32
C SER A 119 -14.48 -3.64 0.89
N GLY A 120 -13.80 -4.30 -0.05
CA GLY A 120 -14.24 -4.39 -1.44
C GLY A 120 -15.63 -5.04 -1.57
N LYS A 121 -15.86 -6.15 -0.85
CA LYS A 121 -17.16 -6.83 -0.81
C LYS A 121 -18.23 -5.97 -0.13
N TYR A 122 -17.90 -5.40 1.03
CA TYR A 122 -18.83 -4.58 1.81
C TYR A 122 -19.26 -3.32 1.05
N VAL A 123 -18.30 -2.56 0.53
CA VAL A 123 -18.53 -1.34 -0.26
C VAL A 123 -19.29 -1.65 -1.55
N GLY A 124 -18.98 -2.76 -2.24
CA GLY A 124 -19.72 -3.19 -3.42
C GLY A 124 -21.20 -3.50 -3.13
N SER A 125 -21.49 -4.12 -1.98
CA SER A 125 -22.86 -4.36 -1.53
C SER A 125 -23.61 -3.04 -1.29
N LEU A 126 -22.98 -2.08 -0.60
CA LEU A 126 -23.58 -0.76 -0.36
C LEU A 126 -23.80 0.02 -1.66
N ALA A 127 -22.84 -0.02 -2.59
CA ALA A 127 -22.93 0.65 -3.88
C ALA A 127 -24.15 0.22 -4.70
N SER A 128 -24.52 -1.07 -4.60
CA SER A 128 -25.67 -1.64 -5.30
C SER A 128 -27.03 -1.13 -4.79
N ASN A 129 -27.04 -0.50 -3.62
CA ASN A 129 -28.25 0.05 -2.97
C ASN A 129 -28.32 1.58 -3.04
N ILE A 130 -27.33 2.24 -3.65
CA ILE A 130 -27.33 3.70 -3.85
C ILE A 130 -28.16 4.03 -5.08
N ALA A 131 -29.17 4.89 -4.92
CA ALA A 131 -30.06 5.27 -6.01
C ALA A 131 -29.38 6.21 -7.01
N ALA A 132 -28.55 7.14 -6.52
CA ALA A 132 -27.82 8.07 -7.36
C ALA A 132 -26.69 7.36 -8.15
N VAL A 133 -26.91 7.10 -9.44
CA VAL A 133 -25.97 6.39 -10.33
C VAL A 133 -24.56 6.98 -10.31
N ALA A 134 -24.44 8.31 -10.38
CA ALA A 134 -23.12 8.96 -10.36
C ALA A 134 -22.39 8.77 -9.02
N THR A 135 -23.12 8.65 -7.92
CA THR A 135 -22.57 8.36 -6.59
C THR A 135 -22.16 6.91 -6.50
N ALA A 136 -23.01 5.97 -6.94
CA ALA A 136 -22.69 4.56 -6.99
C ALA A 136 -21.44 4.27 -7.86
N ALA A 137 -21.28 4.99 -8.98
CA ALA A 137 -20.10 4.92 -9.83
C ALA A 137 -18.83 5.36 -9.08
N GLU A 138 -18.87 6.47 -8.33
CA GLU A 138 -17.72 6.92 -7.54
C GLU A 138 -17.40 5.94 -6.39
N VAL A 139 -18.42 5.34 -5.76
CA VAL A 139 -18.22 4.30 -4.75
C VAL A 139 -17.55 3.06 -5.35
N ASN A 140 -17.95 2.62 -6.54
CA ASN A 140 -17.33 1.50 -7.23
C ASN A 140 -15.89 1.82 -7.67
N LYS A 141 -15.61 3.04 -8.11
CA LYS A 141 -14.24 3.49 -8.38
C LYS A 141 -13.36 3.42 -7.14
N ALA A 142 -13.85 3.92 -5.99
CA ALA A 142 -13.14 3.84 -4.73
C ALA A 142 -12.90 2.38 -4.30
N ARG A 143 -13.91 1.51 -4.47
CA ARG A 143 -13.79 0.06 -4.26
C ARG A 143 -12.67 -0.55 -5.12
N ASP A 144 -12.62 -0.22 -6.40
CA ASP A 144 -11.62 -0.76 -7.32
C ASP A 144 -10.21 -0.33 -6.95
N LEU A 145 -10.04 0.91 -6.48
CA LEU A 145 -8.77 1.40 -5.93
C LEU A 145 -8.36 0.59 -4.68
N VAL A 146 -9.30 0.34 -3.76
CA VAL A 146 -9.04 -0.51 -2.59
C VAL A 146 -8.56 -1.92 -2.99
N VAL A 147 -9.22 -2.55 -3.96
CA VAL A 147 -8.82 -3.87 -4.47
C VAL A 147 -7.42 -3.81 -5.10
N GLN A 148 -7.13 -2.79 -5.90
CA GLN A 148 -5.81 -2.58 -6.49
C GLN A 148 -4.73 -2.43 -5.42
N MET A 149 -5.00 -1.71 -4.32
CA MET A 149 -4.06 -1.52 -3.22
C MET A 149 -3.75 -2.85 -2.50
N GLY A 150 -4.76 -3.68 -2.23
CA GLY A 150 -4.56 -5.01 -1.63
C GLY A 150 -3.76 -5.97 -2.51
N GLN A 151 -3.77 -5.76 -3.83
CA GLN A 151 -3.05 -6.56 -4.82
C GLN A 151 -1.72 -5.96 -5.25
N HIS A 152 -1.39 -4.75 -4.80
CA HIS A 152 -0.25 -3.98 -5.30
C HIS A 152 1.08 -4.73 -5.10
N ALA A 153 2.02 -4.54 -6.05
CA ALA A 153 3.33 -5.21 -6.05
C ALA A 153 4.17 -4.91 -4.80
N LEU A 154 4.00 -3.74 -4.19
CA LEU A 154 4.63 -3.37 -2.91
C LEU A 154 4.29 -4.38 -1.80
N CYS A 155 3.06 -4.88 -1.82
CA CYS A 155 2.55 -5.86 -0.89
C CYS A 155 2.62 -7.31 -1.41
N ASN A 156 3.00 -7.50 -2.68
CA ASN A 156 3.13 -8.79 -3.34
C ASN A 156 4.38 -8.83 -4.26
N PRO A 157 5.61 -8.65 -3.74
CA PRO A 157 6.81 -8.47 -4.57
C PRO A 157 7.23 -9.71 -5.40
N GLY A 158 6.55 -10.86 -5.23
CA GLY A 158 6.78 -12.09 -6.00
C GLY A 158 5.63 -12.48 -6.93
N LYS A 159 4.63 -11.62 -7.13
CA LYS A 159 3.51 -11.83 -8.07
C LYS A 159 3.45 -10.78 -9.19
N ALA A 160 4.51 -9.98 -9.33
CA ALA A 160 4.66 -8.98 -10.38
C ALA A 160 5.28 -9.58 -11.63
#